data_AF-A0A662Q647-F1
#
_entry.id   AF-A0A662Q647-F1
#
_cell.length_a   1.000
_cell.length_b   1.000
_cell.length_c   1.000
_cell.angle_alpha   90.00
_cell.angle_beta   90.00
_cell.angle_gamma   90.00
#
_symmetry.space_group_name_H-M   'P 1'
#
loop_
_entity.id
_entity.type
_entity.pdbx_description
1 polymer ?
#
loop_
_entity_poly.entity_id
_entity_poly.type
_entity_poly.pdbx_seq_one_letter_code
_entity_poly.pdbx_strand_id
1 'polypeptide(L)'
;MHGFIMPKRPKNPASPRYKARMGYEGEYYLVKKFTSRDKPGFYAVRTPGSGAGKLPKPDIIAVDDGELLAIEVKSSNKSYIALNEAQVKRLLEFCKRFVIKCPRCGEEIRPKPILAARFLGKEWRFVEIPPDWEGVIIVKKFSRSSEASHDERLSSPPHERGEVESSRGKRGRAAVESSNG
;
A
#
# COMPACT_ATOMS: atom_id res chain seq x y z
N MET A 1 6.55 19.24 17.82
CA MET A 1 6.04 17.86 17.96
C MET A 1 6.98 17.11 18.89
N HIS A 2 6.50 16.65 20.05
CA HIS A 2 7.30 15.76 20.90
C HIS A 2 7.49 14.44 20.15
N GLY A 3 8.72 14.15 19.72
CA GLY A 3 9.04 12.90 19.04
C GLY A 3 8.79 11.73 19.99
N PHE A 4 7.84 10.86 19.63
CA PHE A 4 7.62 9.63 20.39
C PHE A 4 8.87 8.74 20.27
N ILE A 5 9.65 8.65 21.34
CA ILE A 5 10.83 7.78 21.40
C ILE A 5 10.36 6.35 21.65
N MET A 6 10.50 5.50 20.63
CA MET A 6 10.20 4.09 20.72
C MET A 6 11.15 3.38 21.72
N PRO A 7 10.62 2.65 22.71
CA PRO A 7 11.45 1.84 23.60
C PRO A 7 12.29 0.83 22.81
N LYS A 8 13.54 0.62 23.24
CA LYS A 8 14.43 -0.38 22.62
C LYS A 8 13.79 -1.77 22.66
N ARG A 9 13.99 -2.54 21.59
CA ARG A 9 13.55 -3.94 21.53
C ARG A 9 14.24 -4.77 22.62
N PRO A 10 13.56 -5.75 23.24
CA PRO A 10 14.20 -6.72 24.12
C PRO A 10 15.37 -7.43 23.40
N LYS A 11 16.42 -7.82 24.12
CA LYS A 11 17.60 -8.45 23.51
C LYS A 11 17.33 -9.85 22.95
N ASN A 12 16.48 -10.64 23.61
CA ASN A 12 16.21 -12.03 23.23
C ASN A 12 15.11 -12.12 22.15
N PRO A 13 15.44 -12.51 20.89
CA PRO A 13 14.47 -12.58 19.80
C PRO A 13 13.40 -13.66 19.96
N ALA A 14 13.65 -14.68 20.79
CA ALA A 14 12.69 -15.74 21.04
C ALA A 14 11.61 -15.32 22.06
N SER A 15 11.85 -14.28 22.85
CA SER A 15 10.97 -13.88 23.95
C SER A 15 9.59 -13.40 23.44
N PRO A 16 8.49 -13.69 24.16
CA PRO A 16 7.16 -13.17 23.82
C PRO A 16 7.13 -11.63 23.75
N ARG A 17 7.85 -10.95 24.65
CA ARG A 17 7.98 -9.48 24.64
C ARG A 17 8.62 -8.96 23.36
N TYR A 18 9.64 -9.64 22.84
CA TYR A 18 10.26 -9.26 21.56
C TYR A 18 9.28 -9.43 20.39
N LYS A 19 8.57 -10.57 20.33
CA LYS A 19 7.55 -10.81 19.29
C LYS A 19 6.44 -9.76 19.34
N ALA A 20 5.91 -9.47 20.52
CA ALA A 20 4.89 -8.43 20.71
C ALA A 20 5.40 -7.04 20.29
N ARG A 21 6.65 -6.70 20.66
CA ARG A 21 7.29 -5.45 20.24
C ARG A 21 7.45 -5.36 18.73
N MET A 22 7.89 -6.44 18.06
CA MET A 22 8.01 -6.48 16.61
C MET A 22 6.66 -6.31 15.90
N GLY A 23 5.59 -6.93 16.44
CA GLY A 23 4.22 -6.77 15.93
C GLY A 23 3.76 -5.32 16.02
N TYR A 24 3.85 -4.72 17.21
CA TYR A 24 3.52 -3.32 17.45
C TYR A 24 4.32 -2.37 16.53
N GLU A 25 5.63 -2.59 16.38
CA GLU A 25 6.46 -1.82 15.46
C GLU A 25 6.10 -2.04 13.98
N GLY A 26 5.62 -3.23 13.62
CA GLY A 26 5.05 -3.52 12.31
C GLY A 26 3.90 -2.58 12.01
N GLU A 27 2.88 -2.62 12.86
CA GLU A 27 1.68 -1.80 12.72
C GLU A 27 2.01 -0.30 12.77
N TYR A 28 2.83 0.13 13.73
CA TYR A 28 3.19 1.53 13.91
C TYR A 28 3.92 2.11 12.70
N TYR A 29 4.94 1.42 12.17
CA TYR A 29 5.66 1.91 11.00
C TYR A 29 4.81 1.85 9.73
N LEU A 30 3.88 0.90 9.63
CA LEU A 30 2.97 0.86 8.49
C LEU A 30 1.98 2.04 8.51
N VAL A 31 1.38 2.35 9.67
CA VAL A 31 0.55 3.56 9.79
C VAL A 31 1.35 4.80 9.43
N LYS A 32 2.57 4.95 9.95
CA LYS A 32 3.44 6.08 9.59
C LYS A 32 3.71 6.18 8.10
N LYS A 33 3.90 5.05 7.40
CA LYS A 33 4.07 5.02 5.94
C LYS A 33 2.87 5.64 5.22
N PHE A 34 1.64 5.28 5.58
CA PHE A 34 0.44 5.88 4.97
C PHE A 34 0.27 7.36 5.34
N THR A 35 0.42 7.71 6.61
CA THR A 35 0.19 9.09 7.07
C THR A 35 1.27 10.08 6.59
N SER A 36 2.45 9.58 6.18
CA SER A 36 3.56 10.44 5.74
C SER A 36 3.30 11.19 4.43
N ARG A 37 2.28 10.80 3.65
CA ARG A 37 1.93 11.48 2.39
C ARG A 37 1.19 12.81 2.58
N ASP A 38 0.67 13.06 3.79
CA ASP A 38 0.03 14.31 4.23
C ASP A 38 -0.94 14.93 3.22
N LYS A 39 -1.80 14.10 2.62
CA LYS A 39 -2.82 14.54 1.65
C LYS A 39 -4.10 13.68 1.74
N PRO A 40 -5.28 14.21 1.38
CA PRO A 40 -6.52 13.46 1.36
C PRO A 40 -6.42 12.18 0.52
N GLY A 41 -7.11 11.11 0.94
CA GLY A 41 -7.02 9.80 0.31
C GLY A 41 -5.85 8.93 0.78
N PHE A 42 -5.04 9.42 1.75
CA PHE A 42 -3.89 8.69 2.30
C PHE A 42 -3.84 8.78 3.82
N TYR A 43 -4.40 7.78 4.49
CA TYR A 43 -4.41 7.74 5.94
C TYR A 43 -4.57 6.31 6.46
N ALA A 44 -4.17 6.05 7.70
CA ALA A 44 -4.34 4.74 8.31
C ALA A 44 -4.55 4.83 9.82
N VAL A 45 -5.32 3.88 10.34
CA VAL A 45 -5.59 3.73 11.78
C VAL A 45 -5.39 2.27 12.20
N ARG A 46 -4.90 2.06 13.43
CA ARG A 46 -4.79 0.73 14.03
C ARG A 46 -6.10 0.36 14.70
N THR A 47 -6.50 -0.90 14.58
CA THR A 47 -7.69 -1.42 15.26
C THR A 47 -7.30 -1.96 16.65
N PRO A 48 -7.84 -1.45 17.76
CA PRO A 48 -7.49 -1.92 19.10
C PRO A 48 -7.88 -3.38 19.31
N GLY A 49 -7.01 -4.17 19.93
CA GLY A 49 -7.30 -5.57 20.33
C GLY A 49 -7.41 -6.57 19.18
N SER A 50 -6.68 -6.42 18.05
CA SER A 50 -6.79 -7.35 16.90
C SER A 50 -6.37 -8.80 17.22
N GLY A 51 -5.58 -8.99 18.26
CA GLY A 51 -5.23 -10.32 18.77
C GLY A 51 -6.21 -10.93 19.77
N ALA A 52 -7.22 -10.20 20.25
CA ALA A 52 -8.11 -10.64 21.33
C ALA A 52 -9.56 -10.24 21.05
N GLY A 53 -10.40 -11.20 20.67
CA GLY A 53 -11.83 -10.98 20.47
C GLY A 53 -12.43 -11.92 19.44
N LYS A 54 -13.76 -12.08 19.48
CA LYS A 54 -14.53 -12.88 18.53
C LYS A 54 -14.89 -12.10 17.25
N LEU A 55 -14.72 -10.78 17.24
CA LEU A 55 -15.12 -9.92 16.13
C LEU A 55 -14.11 -9.99 14.97
N PRO A 56 -14.57 -10.17 13.72
CA PRO A 56 -13.70 -10.09 12.54
C PRO A 56 -13.25 -8.64 12.36
N LYS A 57 -11.94 -8.40 12.44
CA LYS A 57 -11.36 -7.07 12.27
C LYS A 57 -9.89 -7.16 11.84
N PRO A 58 -9.41 -6.23 10.99
CA PRO A 58 -8.01 -6.18 10.58
C PRO A 58 -7.13 -5.58 11.68
N ASP A 59 -5.82 -5.66 11.50
CA ASP A 59 -4.86 -4.92 12.32
C ASP A 59 -4.91 -3.42 12.01
N ILE A 60 -5.02 -3.06 10.72
CA ILE A 60 -5.07 -1.68 10.24
C ILE A 60 -6.20 -1.53 9.22
N ILE A 61 -6.90 -0.40 9.29
CA ILE A 61 -7.75 0.11 8.21
C ILE A 61 -7.01 1.30 7.61
N ALA A 62 -6.91 1.35 6.29
CA ALA A 62 -6.23 2.42 5.58
C ALA A 62 -7.02 2.88 4.36
N VAL A 63 -6.73 4.09 3.91
CA VAL A 63 -7.03 4.56 2.57
C VAL A 63 -5.70 4.85 1.88
N ASP A 64 -5.51 4.32 0.68
CA ASP A 64 -4.35 4.58 -0.18
C ASP A 64 -4.84 4.96 -1.57
N ASP A 65 -4.63 6.21 -1.95
CA ASP A 65 -5.12 6.79 -3.22
C ASP A 65 -6.63 6.66 -3.42
N GLY A 66 -7.38 6.80 -2.33
CA GLY A 66 -8.84 6.65 -2.34
C GLY A 66 -9.34 5.21 -2.22
N GLU A 67 -8.45 4.21 -2.33
CA GLU A 67 -8.83 2.81 -2.13
C GLU A 67 -8.89 2.45 -0.65
N LEU A 68 -10.01 1.86 -0.22
CA LEU A 68 -10.18 1.37 1.15
C LEU A 68 -9.47 0.02 1.31
N LEU A 69 -8.64 -0.11 2.34
CA LEU A 69 -7.85 -1.31 2.61
C LEU A 69 -8.14 -1.85 4.01
N ALA A 70 -8.30 -3.16 4.12
CA ALA A 70 -8.27 -3.90 5.38
C ALA A 70 -6.97 -4.71 5.43
N ILE A 71 -6.09 -4.38 6.38
CA ILE A 71 -4.71 -4.86 6.36
C ILE A 71 -4.43 -5.74 7.58
N GLU A 72 -3.97 -6.96 7.33
CA GLU A 72 -3.29 -7.78 8.34
C GLU A 72 -1.78 -7.54 8.25
N VAL A 73 -1.13 -7.30 9.38
CA VAL A 73 0.30 -6.96 9.44
C VAL A 73 1.10 -8.13 10.00
N LYS A 74 2.14 -8.54 9.27
CA LYS A 74 3.08 -9.56 9.75
C LYS A 74 4.51 -9.06 9.62
N SER A 75 5.26 -9.14 10.72
CA SER A 75 6.71 -8.87 10.74
C SER A 75 7.47 -10.14 11.11
N SER A 76 8.54 -10.45 10.38
CA SER A 76 9.35 -11.65 10.62
C SER A 76 10.83 -11.42 10.33
N ASN A 77 11.68 -12.10 11.09
CA ASN A 77 13.12 -12.28 10.79
C ASN A 77 13.39 -13.54 9.96
N LYS A 78 12.39 -14.41 9.76
CA LYS A 78 12.51 -15.65 9.00
C LYS A 78 12.56 -15.38 7.49
N SER A 79 12.84 -16.43 6.72
CA SER A 79 12.75 -16.43 5.26
C SER A 79 11.32 -16.48 4.71
N TYR A 80 10.31 -16.57 5.58
CA TYR A 80 8.91 -16.56 5.16
C TYR A 80 7.99 -15.92 6.21
N ILE A 81 6.82 -15.50 5.76
CA ILE A 81 5.68 -15.05 6.55
C ILE A 81 4.49 -15.90 6.13
N ALA A 82 3.74 -16.41 7.10
CA ALA A 82 2.52 -17.16 6.87
C ALA A 82 1.34 -16.42 7.52
N LEU A 83 0.23 -16.37 6.79
CA LEU A 83 -1.07 -15.96 7.29
C LEU A 83 -1.94 -17.21 7.35
N ASN A 84 -2.33 -17.63 8.55
CA ASN A 84 -3.12 -18.86 8.69
C ASN A 84 -4.57 -18.66 8.23
N GLU A 85 -5.23 -19.76 7.91
CA GLU A 85 -6.59 -19.76 7.37
C GLU A 85 -7.60 -19.04 8.26
N ALA A 86 -7.52 -19.19 9.58
CA ALA A 86 -8.41 -18.49 10.50
C ALA A 86 -8.24 -16.96 10.45
N GLN A 87 -7.02 -16.47 10.21
CA GLN A 87 -6.75 -15.04 10.00
C GLN A 87 -7.27 -14.57 8.64
N VAL A 88 -7.06 -15.35 7.58
CA VAL A 88 -7.62 -15.08 6.25
C VAL A 88 -9.14 -14.96 6.34
N LYS A 89 -9.81 -15.97 6.89
CA LYS A 89 -11.27 -15.99 7.08
C LYS A 89 -11.77 -14.79 7.85
N ARG A 90 -11.10 -14.39 8.94
CA ARG A 90 -11.49 -13.19 9.71
C ARG A 90 -11.34 -11.90 8.91
N LEU A 91 -10.27 -11.76 8.14
CA LEU A 91 -10.04 -10.57 7.32
C LEU A 91 -11.06 -10.47 6.18
N LEU A 92 -11.33 -11.58 5.49
CA LEU A 92 -12.34 -11.65 4.44
C LEU A 92 -13.74 -11.38 5.00
N GLU A 93 -14.07 -11.94 6.16
CA GLU A 93 -15.36 -11.69 6.84
C GLU A 93 -15.53 -10.21 7.21
N PHE A 94 -14.46 -9.54 7.65
CA PHE A 94 -14.51 -8.09 7.87
C PHE A 94 -14.82 -7.35 6.58
N CYS A 95 -14.15 -7.67 5.47
CA CYS A 95 -14.37 -7.00 4.17
C CYS A 95 -15.78 -7.22 3.62
N LYS A 96 -16.39 -8.39 3.91
CA LYS A 96 -17.79 -8.69 3.56
C LYS A 96 -18.79 -7.80 4.31
N ARG A 97 -18.51 -7.48 5.58
CA ARG A 97 -19.41 -6.73 6.46
C ARG A 97 -19.17 -5.22 6.44
N PHE A 98 -17.92 -4.79 6.29
CA PHE A 98 -17.54 -3.38 6.32
C PHE A 98 -17.77 -2.76 4.94
N VAL A 99 -19.04 -2.50 4.61
CA VAL A 99 -19.44 -1.95 3.31
C VAL A 99 -19.80 -0.48 3.49
N ILE A 100 -19.18 0.39 2.69
CA ILE A 100 -19.57 1.79 2.59
C ILE A 100 -20.51 1.91 1.40
N LYS A 101 -21.74 2.39 1.63
CA LYS A 101 -22.70 2.64 0.56
C LYS A 101 -22.82 4.13 0.31
N CYS A 102 -22.57 4.56 -0.93
CA CYS A 102 -22.76 5.96 -1.31
C CYS A 102 -24.25 6.31 -1.23
N PRO A 103 -24.67 7.31 -0.42
CA PRO A 103 -26.08 7.65 -0.27
C PRO A 103 -26.68 8.35 -1.51
N ARG A 104 -25.85 8.78 -2.46
CA ARG A 104 -26.30 9.46 -3.69
C ARG A 104 -26.53 8.52 -4.86
N CYS A 105 -25.56 7.66 -5.17
CA CYS A 105 -25.62 6.74 -6.32
C CYS A 105 -25.83 5.27 -5.93
N GLY A 106 -25.73 4.92 -4.65
CA GLY A 106 -25.90 3.55 -4.18
C GLY A 106 -24.68 2.64 -4.34
N GLU A 107 -23.58 3.12 -4.92
CA GLU A 107 -22.34 2.36 -5.11
C GLU A 107 -21.80 1.81 -3.79
N GLU A 108 -21.36 0.54 -3.79
CA GLU A 108 -20.78 -0.13 -2.65
C GLU A 108 -19.25 -0.15 -2.75
N ILE A 109 -18.59 0.42 -1.75
CA ILE A 109 -17.13 0.39 -1.61
C ILE A 109 -16.80 -0.62 -0.50
N ARG A 110 -16.02 -1.63 -0.85
CA ARG A 110 -15.53 -2.67 0.05
C ARG A 110 -14.03 -2.52 0.26
N PRO A 111 -13.50 -2.78 1.47
CA PRO A 111 -12.07 -2.83 1.68
C PRO A 111 -11.43 -3.95 0.86
N LYS A 112 -10.28 -3.67 0.25
CA LYS A 112 -9.41 -4.72 -0.29
C LYS A 112 -8.69 -5.44 0.88
N PRO A 113 -8.75 -6.77 0.97
CA PRO A 113 -8.03 -7.52 1.99
C PRO A 113 -6.54 -7.64 1.62
N ILE A 114 -5.67 -7.07 2.45
CA ILE A 114 -4.23 -7.00 2.19
C ILE A 114 -3.45 -7.70 3.32
N LEU A 115 -2.50 -8.55 2.96
CA LEU A 115 -1.40 -8.96 3.84
C LEU A 115 -0.22 -8.01 3.63
N ALA A 116 0.12 -7.24 4.66
CA ALA A 116 1.34 -6.44 4.72
C ALA A 116 2.47 -7.22 5.41
N ALA A 117 3.35 -7.79 4.60
CA ALA A 117 4.47 -8.62 5.03
C ALA A 117 5.78 -7.81 5.12
N ARG A 118 6.32 -7.66 6.33
CA ARG A 118 7.61 -7.01 6.59
C ARG A 118 8.67 -8.04 6.98
N PHE A 119 9.65 -8.23 6.10
CA PHE A 119 10.89 -8.94 6.46
C PHE A 119 11.87 -7.94 7.08
N LEU A 120 12.40 -8.24 8.27
CA LEU A 120 13.32 -7.32 8.94
C LEU A 120 14.56 -7.03 8.08
N GLY A 121 14.92 -5.75 7.97
CA GLY A 121 16.01 -5.26 7.13
C GLY A 121 15.71 -5.26 5.62
N LYS A 122 14.44 -5.44 5.25
CA LYS A 122 13.95 -5.40 3.86
C LYS A 122 12.69 -4.55 3.76
N GLU A 123 12.27 -4.30 2.53
CA GLU A 123 11.05 -3.56 2.23
C GLU A 123 9.77 -4.34 2.56
N TRP A 124 8.67 -3.61 2.63
CA TRP A 124 7.32 -4.15 2.76
C TRP A 124 6.91 -4.88 1.48
N ARG A 125 6.13 -5.93 1.64
CA ARG A 125 5.37 -6.56 0.55
C ARG A 125 3.90 -6.52 0.88
N PHE A 126 3.11 -6.16 -0.11
CA PHE A 126 1.65 -6.12 -0.01
C PHE A 126 1.11 -7.19 -0.93
N VAL A 127 0.28 -8.08 -0.38
CA VAL A 127 -0.37 -9.16 -1.12
C VAL A 127 -1.87 -8.98 -0.95
N GLU A 128 -2.57 -8.71 -2.04
CA GLU A 128 -4.02 -8.74 -2.05
C GLU A 128 -4.50 -10.19 -1.98
N ILE A 129 -5.52 -10.42 -1.15
CA ILE A 129 -6.06 -11.75 -0.91
C ILE A 129 -7.36 -11.89 -1.72
N PRO A 130 -7.48 -12.92 -2.59
CA PRO A 130 -8.73 -13.17 -3.28
C PRO A 130 -9.90 -13.37 -2.29
N PRO A 131 -11.10 -12.85 -2.60
CA PRO A 131 -12.26 -12.90 -1.68
C PRO A 131 -12.77 -14.31 -1.39
N ASP A 132 -12.43 -15.27 -2.25
CA ASP A 132 -12.73 -16.69 -2.22
C ASP A 132 -11.53 -17.55 -1.78
N TRP A 133 -10.44 -16.93 -1.31
CA TRP A 133 -9.26 -17.67 -0.88
C TRP A 133 -9.52 -18.56 0.34
N GLU A 134 -9.08 -19.82 0.24
CA GLU A 134 -9.09 -20.79 1.33
C GLU A 134 -7.66 -21.27 1.66
N GLY A 135 -7.43 -21.57 2.93
CA GLY A 135 -6.14 -22.08 3.42
C GLY A 135 -5.12 -21.00 3.80
N VAL A 136 -3.84 -21.38 3.77
CA VAL A 136 -2.73 -20.57 4.29
C VAL A 136 -2.06 -19.79 3.16
N ILE A 137 -1.77 -18.51 3.41
CA ILE A 137 -0.97 -17.68 2.49
C ILE A 137 0.48 -17.67 2.97
N ILE A 138 1.43 -17.96 2.08
CA ILE A 138 2.86 -17.95 2.39
C ILE A 138 3.58 -16.96 1.48
N VAL A 139 4.21 -15.96 2.09
CA VAL A 139 5.09 -15.01 1.41
C VAL A 139 6.54 -15.36 1.74
N LYS A 140 7.36 -15.67 0.74
CA LYS A 140 8.79 -15.95 0.92
C LYS A 140 9.62 -14.67 0.80
N LYS A 141 10.66 -14.53 1.60
CA LYS A 141 11.69 -13.48 1.48
C LYS A 141 12.42 -13.69 0.15
N PHE A 142 12.60 -12.64 -0.66
CA PHE A 142 13.48 -12.74 -1.83
C PHE A 142 14.92 -13.00 -1.38
N SER A 143 15.56 -14.02 -1.95
CA SER A 143 17.00 -14.07 -2.07
C SER A 143 17.36 -13.47 -3.43
N ARG A 144 18.20 -12.42 -3.47
CA ARG A 144 18.91 -12.10 -4.71
C ARG A 144 20.04 -13.11 -4.82
N SER A 145 19.93 -14.07 -5.74
CA SER A 145 21.04 -14.87 -6.24
C SER A 145 20.94 -14.89 -7.76
N SER A 146 21.88 -14.17 -8.39
CA SER A 146 22.41 -14.28 -9.76
C SER A 146 21.54 -14.90 -10.86
N GLU A 147 21.09 -14.06 -11.81
CA GLU A 147 21.41 -14.23 -13.25
C GLU A 147 21.09 -12.92 -13.99
N ALA A 148 22.14 -12.30 -14.50
CA ALA A 148 22.08 -11.50 -15.72
C ALA A 148 22.07 -12.46 -16.93
N SER A 149 21.64 -11.95 -18.08
CA SER A 149 21.36 -12.61 -19.36
C SER A 149 19.94 -13.23 -19.39
N HIS A 150 19.04 -12.91 -20.31
CA HIS A 150 19.22 -12.44 -21.68
C HIS A 150 18.19 -11.35 -22.03
N ASP A 151 18.68 -10.47 -22.88
CA ASP A 151 18.03 -9.44 -23.69
C ASP A 151 16.82 -9.99 -24.47
N GLU A 152 15.63 -9.35 -24.35
CA GLU A 152 14.75 -9.12 -25.50
C GLU A 152 13.70 -8.03 -25.23
N ARG A 153 13.95 -6.86 -25.84
CA ARG A 153 13.01 -5.98 -26.55
C ARG A 153 11.68 -5.59 -25.88
N LEU A 154 11.61 -4.30 -25.54
CA LEU A 154 10.52 -3.41 -25.98
C LEU A 154 11.08 -1.99 -26.10
N SER A 155 11.81 -1.74 -27.18
CA SER A 155 12.21 -0.39 -27.58
C SER A 155 11.01 0.27 -28.26
N SER A 156 10.35 1.20 -27.58
CA SER A 156 9.56 2.26 -28.24
C SER A 156 10.52 3.34 -28.77
N PRO A 157 10.24 3.96 -29.92
CA PRO A 157 11.18 4.84 -30.61
C PRO A 157 11.36 6.17 -29.84
N PRO A 158 12.53 6.81 -29.92
CA PRO A 158 12.73 8.12 -29.33
C PRO A 158 12.01 9.19 -30.14
N HIS A 159 11.30 10.07 -29.43
CA HIS A 159 10.82 11.35 -29.94
C HIS A 159 12.01 12.21 -30.39
N GLU A 160 12.12 12.46 -31.69
CA GLU A 160 12.95 13.53 -32.22
C GLU A 160 12.36 14.88 -31.80
N ARG A 161 13.19 15.69 -31.14
CA ARG A 161 13.00 17.14 -31.02
C ARG A 161 14.12 17.84 -31.77
N GLY A 162 13.72 18.60 -32.77
CA GLY A 162 14.29 19.92 -33.04
C GLY A 162 15.07 20.04 -34.33
N GLU A 163 14.49 20.73 -35.31
CA GLU A 163 15.23 21.70 -36.11
C GLU A 163 14.43 23.00 -36.16
N VAL A 164 15.06 24.05 -35.67
CA VAL A 164 14.66 25.44 -35.78
C VAL A 164 15.38 25.97 -37.01
N GLU A 165 14.66 26.31 -38.08
CA GLU A 165 15.21 27.16 -39.13
C GLU A 165 14.36 28.42 -39.33
N SER A 166 15.10 29.52 -39.24
CA SER A 166 14.73 30.91 -39.45
C SER A 166 14.68 31.21 -40.95
N SER A 167 13.58 31.80 -41.44
CA SER A 167 13.68 32.75 -42.56
C SER A 167 12.51 33.74 -42.64
N ARG A 168 12.88 35.00 -42.43
CA ARG A 168 12.38 36.24 -43.08
C ARG A 168 11.04 36.19 -43.84
N GLY A 169 10.05 36.86 -43.25
CA GLY A 169 9.55 38.15 -43.75
C GLY A 169 8.62 38.15 -44.97
N LYS A 170 7.36 38.55 -44.75
CA LYS A 170 6.67 39.53 -45.61
C LYS A 170 5.56 40.24 -44.85
N ARG A 171 5.50 41.55 -45.09
CA ARG A 171 4.55 42.54 -44.57
C ARG A 171 3.14 42.26 -45.11
N GLY A 172 2.13 42.52 -44.29
CA GLY A 172 0.73 42.61 -44.70
C GLY A 172 -0.12 43.24 -43.60
N ARG A 173 -0.49 44.51 -43.80
CA ARG A 173 -1.46 45.28 -42.99
C ARG A 173 -2.88 44.70 -43.12
N ALA A 174 -3.70 44.76 -42.07
CA ALA A 174 -4.94 45.57 -41.98
C ALA A 174 -5.99 45.01 -40.97
N ALA A 175 -6.68 45.98 -40.32
CA ALA A 175 -7.99 45.94 -39.62
C ALA A 175 -8.14 44.93 -38.44
N VAL A 176 -8.27 45.32 -37.17
CA VAL A 176 -9.31 46.16 -36.53
C VAL A 176 -10.71 45.86 -37.05
N GLU A 177 -11.45 45.02 -36.33
CA GLU A 177 -12.85 45.32 -36.00
C GLU A 177 -13.30 44.56 -34.75
N SER A 178 -13.86 45.35 -33.85
CA SER A 178 -14.50 45.00 -32.60
C SER A 178 -15.99 44.85 -32.87
N SER A 179 -16.65 43.85 -32.29
CA SER A 179 -18.05 44.02 -31.87
C SER A 179 -18.47 42.89 -30.93
N ASN A 180 -18.73 43.29 -29.68
CA ASN A 180 -19.75 42.70 -28.82
C ASN A 180 -21.12 42.73 -29.53
N GLY A 181 -21.93 41.72 -29.28
CA GLY A 181 -23.34 41.63 -29.68
C GLY A 181 -23.80 40.19 -29.77
#